data_AF-A0A8C2X7K0-F1
#
_entry.id   AF-A0A8C2X7K0-F1
#
_cell.length_a   1.000
_cell.length_b   1.000
_cell.length_c   1.000
_cell.angle_alpha   90.00
_cell.angle_beta   90.00
_cell.angle_gamma   90.00
#
_symmetry.space_group_name_H-M   'P 1'
#
loop_
_entity.id
_entity.type
_entity.pdbx_description
1 polymer ?
#
loop_
_entity_poly.entity_id
_entity_poly.type
_entity_poly.pdbx_seq_one_letter_code
_entity_poly.pdbx_strand_id
1 'polypeptide(L)'
;MTDCSYTCLHRIVTFHVLLICLLTAIAAVSQAQTDCSRGACYPPSNDLLMGRAQQLHASSTCGLTGSEIYCTPYQQKKTFVCNTGSVSLTKVSC
;
A
#
# COMPACT_ATOMS: atom_id res chain seq x y z
N MET A 1 21.46 26.61 -55.20
CA MET A 1 21.64 25.15 -55.19
C MET A 1 21.78 24.59 -53.77
N THR A 2 22.34 25.36 -52.83
CA THR A 2 22.47 25.01 -51.40
C THR A 2 21.13 24.99 -50.66
N ASP A 3 20.12 25.73 -51.16
CA ASP A 3 18.85 25.88 -50.46
C ASP A 3 17.92 24.66 -50.47
N CYS A 4 17.96 23.94 -51.59
CA CYS A 4 17.26 22.68 -51.77
C CYS A 4 17.88 21.57 -50.90
N SER A 5 19.18 21.67 -50.63
CA SER A 5 19.91 20.69 -49.82
C SER A 5 19.60 20.85 -48.33
N TYR A 6 19.54 22.09 -47.81
CA TYR A 6 19.15 22.30 -46.42
C TYR A 6 17.67 22.02 -46.18
N THR A 7 16.77 22.32 -47.14
CA THR A 7 15.34 22.04 -46.96
C THR A 7 15.09 20.53 -46.94
N CYS A 8 15.76 19.76 -47.81
CA CYS A 8 15.74 18.30 -47.77
C CYS A 8 16.32 17.76 -46.45
N LEU A 9 17.47 18.27 -46.02
CA LEU A 9 18.10 17.84 -44.78
C LEU A 9 17.22 18.17 -43.55
N HIS A 10 16.62 19.35 -43.52
CA HIS A 10 15.68 19.76 -42.49
C HIS A 10 14.45 18.86 -42.47
N ARG A 11 13.87 18.50 -43.62
CA ARG A 11 12.74 17.56 -43.68
C ARG A 11 13.12 16.17 -43.18
N ILE A 12 14.30 15.66 -43.54
CA ILE A 12 14.81 14.36 -43.05
C ILE A 12 15.02 14.39 -41.53
N VAL A 13 15.67 15.45 -41.02
CA VAL A 13 15.91 15.62 -39.58
C VAL A 13 14.60 15.75 -38.82
N THR A 14 13.64 16.55 -39.30
CA THR A 14 12.32 16.68 -38.66
C THR A 14 11.55 15.35 -38.63
N PHE A 15 11.61 14.56 -39.71
CA PHE A 15 10.98 13.24 -39.75
C PHE A 15 11.62 12.27 -38.74
N HIS A 16 12.96 12.25 -38.67
CA HIS A 16 13.69 11.44 -37.69
C HIS A 16 13.40 11.87 -36.25
N VAL A 17 13.39 13.18 -35.97
CA VAL A 17 13.04 13.72 -34.66
C VAL A 17 11.62 13.31 -34.27
N LEU A 18 10.66 13.42 -35.18
CA LEU A 18 9.27 13.05 -34.93
C LEU A 18 9.10 11.55 -34.70
N LEU A 19 9.81 10.71 -35.47
CA LEU A 19 9.85 9.26 -35.28
C LEU A 19 10.44 8.88 -33.91
N ILE A 20 11.55 9.51 -33.51
CA ILE A 20 12.20 9.27 -32.22
C ILE A 20 11.31 9.72 -31.05
N CYS A 21 10.65 10.88 -31.17
CA CYS A 21 9.68 11.35 -30.18
C CYS A 21 8.50 10.38 -30.01
N LEU A 22 7.99 9.83 -31.11
CA LEU A 22 6.90 8.85 -31.06
C LEU A 22 7.34 7.55 -30.37
N LEU A 23 8.52 7.03 -30.72
CA LEU A 23 9.09 5.82 -30.13
C LEU A 23 9.34 5.96 -28.62
N THR A 24 9.88 7.10 -28.20
CA THR A 24 10.14 7.39 -26.77
C THR A 24 8.86 7.56 -25.97
N ALA A 25 7.83 8.19 -26.53
CA ALA A 25 6.51 8.29 -25.90
C ALA A 25 5.87 6.91 -25.70
N ILE A 26 5.95 6.02 -26.70
CA ILE A 26 5.43 4.64 -26.61
C ILE A 26 6.18 3.85 -25.53
N ALA A 27 7.51 3.97 -25.48
CA ALA A 27 8.33 3.29 -24.48
C ALA A 27 8.02 3.75 -23.04
N ALA A 28 7.76 5.06 -22.85
CA ALA A 28 7.36 5.60 -21.55
C ALA A 28 5.98 5.08 -21.10
N VAL A 29 5.01 4.99 -22.02
CA VAL A 29 3.68 4.42 -21.74
C VAL A 29 3.75 2.92 -21.43
N SER A 30 4.67 2.18 -22.07
CA SER A 30 4.84 0.74 -21.81
C SER A 30 5.40 0.45 -20.42
N GLN A 31 6.18 1.34 -19.81
CA GLN A 31 6.72 1.17 -18.45
C GLN A 31 5.67 1.46 -17.37
N ALA A 32 4.56 2.14 -17.71
CA ALA A 32 3.42 2.33 -16.82
C ALA A 32 2.44 1.13 -16.82
N GLN A 33 2.63 0.14 -17.69
CA GLN A 33 1.87 -1.12 -17.68
C GLN A 33 2.47 -2.06 -16.63
N THR A 34 2.30 -1.71 -15.35
CA THR A 34 2.53 -2.64 -14.26
C THR A 34 1.43 -3.70 -14.28
N ASP A 35 1.70 -4.80 -14.97
CA ASP A 35 1.36 -6.18 -14.57
C ASP A 35 -0.13 -6.61 -14.43
N CYS A 36 -1.12 -5.81 -14.86
CA CYS A 36 -2.55 -6.22 -14.77
C CYS A 36 -3.23 -6.53 -16.11
N SER A 37 -2.53 -6.37 -17.24
CA SER A 37 -3.15 -6.39 -18.58
C SER A 37 -3.42 -7.81 -19.10
N ARG A 38 -2.87 -8.85 -18.45
CA ARG A 38 -3.01 -10.27 -18.83
C ARG A 38 -3.53 -11.19 -17.72
N GLY A 39 -3.93 -10.65 -16.56
CA GLY A 39 -4.37 -11.46 -15.43
C GLY A 39 -4.78 -10.63 -14.21
N ALA A 40 -5.19 -11.32 -13.14
CA ALA A 40 -5.54 -10.67 -11.89
C ALA A 40 -4.28 -10.15 -11.18
N CYS A 41 -4.34 -8.90 -10.75
CA CYS A 41 -3.30 -8.27 -9.97
C CYS A 41 -3.49 -8.56 -8.49
N TYR A 42 -2.47 -9.14 -7.88
CA TYR A 42 -2.43 -9.43 -6.45
C TYR A 42 -1.37 -8.54 -5.81
N PRO A 43 -1.74 -7.39 -5.23
CA PRO A 43 -0.79 -6.60 -4.48
C PRO A 43 -0.24 -7.42 -3.30
N PRO A 44 0.99 -7.14 -2.84
CA PRO A 44 1.54 -7.82 -1.68
C PRO A 44 0.64 -7.56 -0.46
N SER A 45 0.25 -8.63 0.22
CA SER A 45 -0.45 -8.54 1.51
C SER A 45 0.46 -7.86 2.51
N ASN A 46 0.16 -6.60 2.86
CA ASN A 46 0.83 -5.90 3.95
C ASN A 46 0.06 -6.07 5.27
N ASP A 47 0.71 -5.74 6.38
CA ASP A 47 0.04 -5.73 7.69
C ASP A 47 -1.04 -4.63 7.69
N LEU A 48 -2.30 -5.06 7.66
CA LEU A 48 -3.47 -4.18 7.62
C LEU A 48 -3.65 -3.36 8.90
N LEU A 49 -2.94 -3.68 9.99
CA LEU A 49 -2.97 -2.89 11.22
C LEU A 49 -2.04 -1.67 11.15
N MET A 50 -1.07 -1.65 10.23
CA MET A 50 -0.10 -0.56 10.12
C MET A 50 -0.77 0.73 9.62
N GLY A 51 -0.63 1.83 10.38
CA GLY A 51 -1.27 3.12 10.06
C GLY A 51 -2.77 3.20 10.35
N ARG A 52 -3.40 2.12 10.79
CA ARG A 52 -4.85 2.04 11.07
C ARG A 52 -5.17 1.94 12.56
N ALA A 53 -4.24 2.32 13.43
CA ALA A 53 -4.43 2.25 14.88
C ALA A 53 -5.71 2.96 15.35
N GLN A 54 -6.05 4.10 14.74
CA GLN A 54 -7.27 4.87 15.05
C GLN A 54 -8.56 4.25 14.49
N GLN A 55 -8.45 3.28 13.57
CA GLN A 55 -9.58 2.56 12.98
C GLN A 55 -9.84 1.21 13.67
N LEU A 56 -8.99 0.82 14.62
CA LEU A 56 -9.21 -0.37 15.44
C LEU A 56 -10.26 -0.06 16.50
N HIS A 57 -11.36 -0.79 16.49
CA HIS A 57 -12.42 -0.70 17.48
C HIS A 57 -12.61 -2.06 18.17
N ALA A 58 -12.56 -2.06 19.50
CA ALA A 58 -12.85 -3.23 20.30
C ALA A 58 -14.28 -3.11 20.87
N SER A 59 -15.10 -4.13 20.69
CA SER A 59 -16.47 -4.17 21.25
C SER A 59 -16.48 -4.22 22.77
N SER A 60 -15.37 -4.66 23.39
CA SER A 60 -15.16 -4.64 24.83
C SER A 60 -13.70 -4.34 25.15
N THR A 61 -13.47 -3.55 26.19
CA THR A 61 -12.13 -3.29 26.73
C THR A 61 -12.24 -3.36 28.25
N CYS A 62 -11.21 -3.90 28.90
CA CYS A 62 -11.22 -4.00 30.36
C CYS A 62 -10.90 -2.65 30.99
N GLY A 63 -11.16 -2.51 32.28
CA GLY A 63 -10.58 -1.41 33.05
C GLY A 63 -11.31 -0.08 32.87
N LEU A 64 -12.19 0.05 31.84
CA LEU A 64 -12.94 1.26 31.46
C LEU A 64 -13.76 1.85 32.60
N THR A 65 -14.41 0.99 33.37
CA THR A 65 -15.29 1.35 34.48
C THR A 65 -14.62 1.21 35.85
N GLY A 66 -13.40 0.67 35.90
CA GLY A 66 -12.68 0.35 37.13
C GLY A 66 -11.78 -0.87 36.95
N SER A 67 -10.91 -1.12 37.93
CA SER A 67 -9.99 -2.27 37.94
C SER A 67 -10.74 -3.60 37.78
N GLU A 68 -10.46 -4.34 36.73
CA GLU A 68 -11.06 -5.65 36.44
C GLU A 68 -10.04 -6.78 36.60
N ILE A 69 -10.46 -7.91 37.18
CA ILE A 69 -9.61 -9.10 37.34
C ILE A 69 -9.82 -10.03 36.16
N TYR A 70 -8.74 -10.54 35.57
CA TYR A 70 -8.77 -11.53 34.50
C TYR A 70 -7.72 -12.63 34.72
N CYS A 71 -7.85 -13.72 33.96
CA CYS A 71 -6.90 -14.82 33.96
C CYS A 71 -6.47 -15.18 32.53
N THR A 72 -5.29 -15.78 32.38
CA THR A 72 -4.84 -16.32 31.09
C THR A 72 -5.17 -17.82 31.00
N PRO A 73 -5.41 -18.38 29.82
CA PRO A 73 -5.76 -19.80 29.66
C PRO A 73 -4.71 -20.75 30.27
N TYR A 74 -3.44 -20.32 30.34
CA TYR A 74 -2.34 -21.11 30.89
C TYR A 74 -2.15 -20.95 32.41
N GLN A 75 -2.69 -19.90 33.03
CA GLN A 75 -2.47 -19.55 34.44
C GLN A 75 -3.78 -19.16 35.12
N GLN A 76 -4.77 -20.06 35.15
CA GLN A 76 -6.08 -19.81 35.76
C GLN A 76 -6.03 -19.49 37.26
N LYS A 77 -4.94 -19.86 37.96
CA LYS A 77 -4.74 -19.54 39.39
C LYS A 77 -4.09 -18.18 39.63
N LYS A 78 -3.57 -17.52 38.59
CA LYS A 78 -2.91 -16.22 38.72
C LYS A 78 -3.87 -15.15 38.23
N THR A 79 -4.31 -14.32 39.17
CA THR A 79 -5.17 -13.17 38.89
C THR A 79 -4.31 -12.01 38.39
N PHE A 80 -4.77 -11.36 37.32
CA PHE A 80 -4.16 -10.16 36.78
C PHE A 80 -5.15 -9.01 36.84
N VAL A 81 -4.66 -7.81 37.16
CA VAL A 81 -5.46 -6.60 37.20
C VAL A 81 -5.32 -5.84 35.89
N CYS A 82 -6.45 -5.48 35.30
CA CYS A 82 -6.55 -4.72 34.05
C CYS A 82 -7.00 -3.29 34.33
N ASN A 83 -6.19 -2.31 33.93
CA ASN A 83 -6.50 -0.88 34.00
C ASN A 83 -6.82 -0.32 32.61
N THR A 84 -7.46 0.86 32.55
CA THR A 84 -7.72 1.61 31.31
C THR A 84 -6.43 1.94 30.56
N GLY A 85 -6.10 1.16 29.55
CA GLY A 85 -4.90 1.38 28.73
C GLY A 85 -4.47 0.16 27.92
N SER A 86 -4.93 -1.03 28.30
CA SER A 86 -4.64 -2.28 27.58
C SER A 86 -5.87 -2.79 26.82
N VAL A 87 -5.87 -2.56 25.50
CA VAL A 87 -6.78 -3.26 24.57
C VAL A 87 -6.33 -4.72 24.50
N SER A 88 -7.10 -5.64 25.06
CA SER A 88 -6.79 -7.07 25.00
C SER A 88 -8.01 -7.82 24.50
N LEU A 89 -7.86 -8.40 23.31
CA LEU A 89 -8.86 -9.12 22.52
C LEU A 89 -9.05 -10.58 23.00
N THR A 90 -8.36 -11.00 24.06
CA THR A 90 -8.39 -12.39 24.54
C THR A 90 -8.44 -12.41 26.07
N LYS A 91 -9.53 -11.87 26.63
CA LYS A 91 -9.82 -12.03 28.05
C LYS A 91 -10.79 -13.18 28.27
N VAL A 92 -10.49 -14.00 29.26
CA VAL A 92 -11.43 -14.95 29.86
C VAL A 92 -11.80 -14.37 31.22
N SER A 93 -13.09 -14.15 31.47
CA SER A 93 -13.55 -13.84 32.83
C SER A 93 -13.29 -15.07 33.68
N CYS A 94 -12.39 -14.93 34.64
CA CYS A 94 -12.54 -15.64 35.90
C CYS A 94 -13.76 -15.03 36.64
#